data_AF-A0A9P5TQD3-F1
#
_entry.id   AF-A0A9P5TQD3-F1
#
_cell.length_a   1.000
_cell.length_b   1.000
_cell.length_c   1.000
_cell.angle_alpha   90.00
_cell.angle_beta   90.00
_cell.angle_gamma   90.00
#
_symmetry.space_group_name_H-M   'P 1'
#
loop_
_entity.id
_entity.type
_entity.pdbx_description
1 polymer ?
#
loop_
_entity_poly.entity_id
_entity_poly.type
_entity_poly.pdbx_seq_one_letter_code
_entity_poly.pdbx_strand_id
1 'polypeptide(L)'
;MWTTIDVVRFVEVESASVPWSPGPPVLWIGVKPGSLSRQDAQVAVIGCEELLKKFELTDVEIAFRESLFTRLAPPKLLKYVSSHNATAPVRGPLTPALGFPIAADATPSTEGTGTLYIRESSDSTKVFVLTARHVLLPRRQVPNKLYDRRLIKRSRDVLHLGRTAFQSVLDSIMREIKHHVFYVNHLTKQLEYLAKKEANASENDVIKIKQRRTETEHQLEKSKEAIEPLNEFHTEFTKYWSSERHRVLGHIAYAPPISAGTGTERFTEDWALIELDDEKIDWSEFKGNVIDLGTELSFIDFTQKITADFKVTNFFEYPLDRFLPIHGIVSADELRHPTTLDAEGQPHLFVIKSGSSTGITIGRANGIMSFDRHFAAAGDSGAPIVDPVGRLVGMLTGGCASDKRSYNIDITYATPYYWLEERIKKCFPDTCLYEPKA
;
A
#
# COMPACT_ATOMS: atom_id res chain seq x y z
N MET A 1 35.60 2.53 19.09
CA MET A 1 34.86 3.49 18.25
C MET A 1 33.40 3.44 18.69
N TRP A 2 32.81 4.56 19.11
CA TRP A 2 31.42 4.63 19.61
C TRP A 2 30.41 4.47 18.47
N THR A 3 29.19 3.99 18.80
CA THR A 3 28.10 3.73 17.86
C THR A 3 26.92 4.69 18.04
N THR A 4 26.57 5.07 19.27
CA THR A 4 25.60 6.14 19.57
C THR A 4 26.03 6.95 20.79
N ILE A 5 25.48 8.15 20.95
CA ILE A 5 25.59 8.95 22.17
C ILE A 5 24.19 9.49 22.47
N ASP A 6 23.64 9.10 23.61
CA ASP A 6 22.27 9.42 24.01
C ASP A 6 22.28 10.13 25.37
N VAL A 7 21.48 11.18 25.54
CA VAL A 7 21.32 11.85 26.85
C VAL A 7 20.01 11.38 27.46
N VAL A 8 20.10 10.57 28.53
CA VAL A 8 18.93 9.90 29.15
C VAL A 8 18.90 10.14 30.65
N ARG A 9 17.79 9.79 31.32
CA ARG A 9 17.73 9.67 32.78
C ARG A 9 17.16 8.30 33.11
N PHE A 10 17.80 7.59 34.03
CA PHE A 10 17.30 6.30 34.50
C PHE A 10 16.43 6.51 35.75
N VAL A 11 15.44 5.64 35.92
CA VAL A 11 14.65 5.56 37.15
C VAL A 11 15.00 4.23 37.80
N GLU A 12 15.53 4.28 39.01
CA GLU A 12 15.85 3.08 39.78
C GLU A 12 14.58 2.65 40.54
N VAL A 13 14.07 1.47 40.22
CA VAL A 13 12.82 0.96 40.80
C VAL A 13 13.15 0.10 42.02
N GLU A 14 13.39 0.74 43.16
CA GLU A 14 13.74 0.01 44.39
C GLU A 14 12.51 -0.51 45.18
N SER A 15 11.31 0.08 45.01
CA SER A 15 10.03 -0.51 45.43
C SER A 15 8.82 0.29 44.93
N ALA A 16 7.63 -0.33 44.90
CA ALA A 16 6.38 0.27 44.42
C ALA A 16 5.83 1.43 45.27
N SER A 17 6.47 1.79 46.38
CA SER A 17 6.00 2.78 47.36
C SER A 17 6.82 4.08 47.41
N VAL A 18 7.85 4.24 46.57
CA VAL A 18 8.64 5.49 46.47
C VAL A 18 8.24 6.26 45.20
N PRO A 19 8.00 7.57 45.26
CA PRO A 19 7.73 8.38 44.07
C PRO A 19 8.89 8.27 43.06
N TRP A 20 8.58 8.06 41.78
CA TRP A 20 9.59 7.96 40.71
C TRP A 20 10.36 9.27 40.57
N SER A 21 11.57 9.33 41.14
CA SER A 21 12.50 10.41 40.88
C SER A 21 13.50 9.95 39.81
N PRO A 22 13.56 10.60 38.64
CA PRO A 22 14.61 10.31 37.67
C PRO A 22 15.98 10.68 38.27
N GLY A 23 16.96 9.80 38.09
CA GLY A 23 18.35 10.05 38.44
C GLY A 23 18.97 11.20 37.63
N PRO A 24 20.26 11.51 37.86
CA PRO A 24 20.96 12.53 37.09
C PRO A 24 20.95 12.19 35.58
N PRO A 25 21.08 13.20 34.70
CA PRO A 25 21.34 12.97 33.28
C PRO A 25 22.54 12.03 33.10
N VAL A 26 22.40 11.05 32.22
CA VAL A 26 23.47 10.13 31.85
C VAL A 26 23.77 10.29 30.36
N LEU A 27 25.04 10.57 30.06
CA LEU A 27 25.62 10.44 28.74
C LEU A 27 25.85 8.95 28.46
N TRP A 28 24.89 8.34 27.77
CA TRP A 28 24.85 6.90 27.51
C TRP A 28 25.46 6.60 26.14
N ILE A 29 26.70 6.10 26.15
CA ILE A 29 27.52 5.91 24.96
C ILE A 29 27.45 4.45 24.50
N GLY A 30 26.93 4.24 23.30
CA GLY A 30 26.92 2.95 22.63
C GLY A 30 28.28 2.57 22.06
N VAL A 31 28.68 1.30 22.18
CA VAL A 31 29.87 0.72 21.54
C VAL A 31 29.54 -0.63 20.93
N LYS A 32 30.30 -1.07 19.91
CA LYS A 32 30.07 -2.42 19.34
C LYS A 32 30.31 -3.50 20.42
N PRO A 33 29.52 -4.59 20.46
CA PRO A 33 29.75 -5.68 21.40
C PRO A 33 31.19 -6.22 21.31
N GLY A 34 31.83 -6.42 22.46
CA GLY A 34 33.22 -6.88 22.58
C GLY A 34 34.29 -5.88 22.12
N SER A 35 33.92 -4.63 21.77
CA SER A 35 34.87 -3.66 21.18
C SER A 35 35.50 -2.69 22.18
N LEU A 36 35.08 -2.70 23.45
CA LEU A 36 35.61 -1.81 24.48
C LEU A 36 35.89 -2.62 25.75
N SER A 37 37.15 -2.58 26.21
CA SER A 37 37.54 -3.17 27.49
C SER A 37 37.10 -2.28 28.66
N ARG A 38 37.00 -2.85 29.87
CA ARG A 38 36.66 -2.08 31.07
C ARG A 38 37.70 -0.99 31.36
N GLN A 39 38.99 -1.29 31.18
CA GLN A 39 40.08 -0.37 31.41
C GLN A 39 40.02 0.81 30.44
N ASP A 40 39.79 0.55 29.16
CA ASP A 40 39.65 1.60 28.14
C ASP A 40 38.39 2.43 28.35
N ALA A 41 37.29 1.80 28.81
CA ALA A 41 36.07 2.51 29.18
C ALA A 41 36.32 3.51 30.32
N GLN A 42 37.08 3.13 31.35
CA GLN A 42 37.43 4.03 32.45
C GLN A 42 38.25 5.24 31.98
N VAL A 43 39.24 5.02 31.11
CA VAL A 43 40.02 6.12 30.51
C VAL A 43 39.12 7.05 29.69
N ALA A 44 38.20 6.48 28.90
CA ALA A 44 37.25 7.25 28.11
C ALA A 44 36.26 8.06 28.98
N VAL A 45 35.78 7.50 30.10
CA VAL A 45 34.94 8.22 31.07
C VAL A 45 35.68 9.45 31.59
N ILE A 46 36.92 9.30 32.06
CA ILE A 46 37.73 10.43 32.59
C ILE A 46 37.86 11.54 31.54
N GLY A 47 38.19 11.19 30.30
CA GLY A 47 38.30 12.17 29.21
C GLY A 47 36.98 12.88 28.91
N CYS A 48 35.86 12.17 28.98
CA CYS A 48 34.54 12.78 28.79
C CYS A 48 34.16 13.68 29.98
N GLU A 49 34.46 13.28 31.22
CA GLU A 49 34.26 14.13 32.41
C GLU A 49 35.07 15.42 32.35
N GLU A 50 36.36 15.33 31.96
CA GLU A 50 37.21 16.50 31.77
C GLU A 50 36.65 17.45 30.71
N LEU A 51 36.09 16.91 29.63
CA LEU A 51 35.43 17.70 28.60
C LEU A 51 34.17 18.39 29.13
N LEU A 52 33.29 17.66 29.81
CA LEU A 52 32.05 18.21 30.38
C LEU A 52 32.34 19.29 31.43
N LYS A 53 33.38 19.12 32.25
CA LYS A 53 33.86 20.12 33.21
C LYS A 53 34.26 21.43 32.55
N LYS A 54 34.86 21.40 31.36
CA LYS A 54 35.22 22.64 30.60
C LYS A 54 34.00 23.47 30.20
N PHE A 55 32.83 22.84 30.13
CA PHE A 55 31.55 23.50 29.82
C PHE A 55 30.67 23.68 31.06
N GLU A 56 31.22 23.52 32.27
CA GLU A 56 30.49 23.64 33.54
C GLU A 56 29.33 22.65 33.70
N LEU A 57 29.36 21.53 32.96
CA LEU A 57 28.38 20.44 33.05
C LEU A 57 28.88 19.38 34.05
N THR A 58 28.65 19.61 35.34
CA THR A 58 29.20 18.77 36.42
C THR A 58 28.22 17.74 36.98
N ASP A 59 26.95 17.78 36.58
CA ASP A 59 25.87 16.94 37.09
C ASP A 59 25.41 15.87 36.08
N VAL A 60 26.34 15.40 35.22
CA VAL A 60 26.07 14.40 34.19
C VAL A 60 26.92 13.16 34.43
N GLU A 61 26.28 12.00 34.57
CA GLU A 61 26.95 10.70 34.64
C GLU A 61 27.31 10.18 33.25
N ILE A 62 28.27 9.26 33.17
CA ILE A 62 28.73 8.70 31.90
C ILE A 62 28.68 7.18 32.00
N ALA A 63 27.96 6.55 31.08
CA ALA A 63 27.80 5.10 31.05
C ALA A 63 28.01 4.56 29.63
N PHE A 64 28.66 3.41 29.54
CA PHE A 64 28.84 2.69 28.27
C PHE A 64 27.85 1.53 28.19
N ARG A 65 27.31 1.29 26.98
CA ARG A 65 26.52 0.11 26.65
C ARG A 65 27.06 -0.57 25.40
N GLU A 66 26.96 -1.89 25.37
CA GLU A 66 27.12 -2.61 24.11
C GLU A 66 25.85 -2.43 23.27
N SER A 67 26.00 -1.83 22.09
CA SER A 67 24.90 -1.57 21.16
C SER A 67 25.40 -1.45 19.72
N LEU A 68 24.66 -2.04 18.79
CA LEU A 68 24.85 -1.85 17.36
C LEU A 68 23.91 -0.75 16.87
N PHE A 69 24.46 0.39 16.45
CA PHE A 69 23.70 1.38 15.71
C PHE A 69 23.43 0.83 14.31
N THR A 70 22.16 0.58 14.02
CA THR A 70 21.71 0.34 12.66
C THR A 70 20.97 1.57 12.21
N ARG A 71 21.50 2.28 11.21
CA ARG A 71 20.74 3.30 10.50
C ARG A 71 19.65 2.55 9.75
N LEU A 72 18.45 2.46 10.33
CA LEU A 72 17.30 1.97 9.62
C LEU A 72 16.98 3.04 8.58
N ALA A 73 17.48 2.87 7.35
CA ALA A 73 16.82 3.51 6.22
C ALA A 73 15.32 3.18 6.35
N PRO A 74 14.42 4.16 6.19
CA PRO A 74 12.99 3.88 6.18
C PRO A 74 12.74 2.65 5.28
N PRO A 75 11.93 1.67 5.70
CA PRO A 75 11.71 0.47 4.92
C PRO A 75 11.27 0.84 3.50
N LYS A 76 11.93 0.28 2.50
CA LYS A 76 11.51 0.39 1.11
C LYS A 76 10.17 -0.29 0.92
N LEU A 77 9.43 0.10 -0.11
CA LEU A 77 8.31 -0.70 -0.57
C LEU A 77 8.79 -2.10 -0.92
N LEU A 78 7.97 -3.10 -0.59
CA LEU A 78 8.32 -4.51 -0.71
C LEU A 78 8.34 -4.95 -2.17
N LYS A 79 9.18 -5.95 -2.45
CA LYS A 79 9.22 -6.59 -3.75
C LYS A 79 7.90 -7.29 -4.09
N TYR A 80 7.59 -7.32 -5.38
CA TYR A 80 6.52 -8.14 -5.95
C TYR A 80 6.78 -9.62 -5.63
N VAL A 81 5.71 -10.38 -5.43
CA VAL A 81 5.79 -11.83 -5.17
C VAL A 81 4.86 -12.60 -6.10
N SER A 82 5.18 -13.87 -6.35
CA SER A 82 4.31 -14.75 -7.13
C SER A 82 3.04 -15.10 -6.35
N SER A 83 2.00 -15.56 -7.05
CA SER A 83 0.72 -15.96 -6.43
C SER A 83 0.86 -17.17 -5.50
N HIS A 84 1.98 -17.90 -5.62
CA HIS A 84 2.30 -19.06 -4.79
C HIS A 84 2.96 -18.67 -3.46
N ASN A 85 3.42 -17.42 -3.30
CA ASN A 85 3.99 -16.95 -2.05
C ASN A 85 2.88 -16.81 -0.99
N ALA A 86 3.11 -17.38 0.20
CA ALA A 86 2.14 -17.35 1.30
C ALA A 86 1.69 -15.93 1.71
N THR A 87 2.56 -14.92 1.54
CA THR A 87 2.24 -13.52 1.89
C THR A 87 1.53 -12.76 0.78
N ALA A 88 1.40 -13.32 -0.43
CA ALA A 88 0.80 -12.63 -1.57
C ALA A 88 -0.57 -11.99 -1.29
N PRO A 89 -1.51 -12.63 -0.54
CA PRO A 89 -2.82 -12.05 -0.25
C PRO A 89 -2.79 -10.75 0.58
N VAL A 90 -1.70 -10.49 1.31
CA VAL A 90 -1.60 -9.39 2.27
C VAL A 90 -0.48 -8.39 1.93
N ARG A 91 0.31 -8.68 0.89
CA ARG A 91 1.50 -7.90 0.54
C ARG A 91 1.21 -6.71 -0.37
N GLY A 92 0.15 -6.78 -1.17
CA GLY A 92 -0.18 -5.78 -2.21
C GLY A 92 -0.05 -4.31 -1.75
N PRO A 93 -0.68 -3.90 -0.63
CA PRO A 93 -0.62 -2.53 -0.13
C PRO A 93 0.77 -2.02 0.24
N LEU A 94 1.76 -2.91 0.36
CA LEU A 94 3.14 -2.61 0.74
C LEU A 94 4.10 -2.63 -0.45
N THR A 95 3.61 -2.93 -1.66
CA THR A 95 4.41 -2.95 -2.88
C THR A 95 4.28 -1.62 -3.66
N PRO A 96 5.15 -1.36 -4.64
CA PRO A 96 4.98 -0.26 -5.58
C PRO A 96 3.84 -0.48 -6.62
N ALA A 97 3.05 -1.54 -6.53
CA ALA A 97 1.89 -1.70 -7.42
C ALA A 97 0.86 -0.60 -7.15
N LEU A 98 0.21 -0.11 -8.21
CA LEU A 98 -0.76 0.99 -8.11
C LEU A 98 -1.98 0.61 -7.28
N GLY A 99 -2.57 1.61 -6.62
CA GLY A 99 -3.66 1.40 -5.68
C GLY A 99 -3.25 1.37 -4.21
N PHE A 100 -1.97 1.66 -3.91
CA PHE A 100 -1.49 1.66 -2.53
C PHE A 100 -2.02 2.85 -1.71
N PRO A 101 -2.25 2.66 -0.40
CA PRO A 101 -2.78 3.69 0.50
C PRO A 101 -1.77 4.78 0.81
N ILE A 102 -2.26 6.02 0.86
CA ILE A 102 -1.49 7.20 1.24
C ILE A 102 -2.29 8.13 2.17
N ALA A 103 -1.58 8.98 2.92
CA ALA A 103 -2.19 10.04 3.73
C ALA A 103 -1.21 11.21 3.91
N ALA A 104 -1.70 12.43 4.10
CA ALA A 104 -0.80 13.49 4.57
C ALA A 104 -0.40 13.27 6.03
N ASP A 105 0.86 13.54 6.38
CA ASP A 105 1.37 13.44 7.75
C ASP A 105 0.57 14.32 8.73
N ALA A 106 0.12 15.49 8.28
CA ALA A 106 -0.71 16.39 9.08
C ALA A 106 -2.12 15.83 9.37
N THR A 107 -2.61 14.90 8.56
CA THR A 107 -3.96 14.33 8.64
C THR A 107 -3.94 12.82 8.39
N PRO A 108 -3.23 12.03 9.21
CA PRO A 108 -2.86 10.64 8.89
C PRO A 108 -4.03 9.66 8.93
N SER A 109 -5.22 10.11 9.33
CA SER A 109 -6.49 9.36 9.28
C SER A 109 -7.39 9.78 8.12
N THR A 110 -6.99 10.76 7.31
CA THR A 110 -7.64 11.08 6.03
C THR A 110 -6.82 10.44 4.93
N GLU A 111 -7.29 9.28 4.48
CA GLU A 111 -6.55 8.42 3.56
C GLU A 111 -7.12 8.49 2.15
N GLY A 112 -6.26 8.12 1.21
CA GLY A 112 -6.59 7.99 -0.20
C GLY A 112 -5.65 7.01 -0.86
N THR A 113 -5.67 7.01 -2.18
CA THR A 113 -4.92 6.09 -3.03
C THR A 113 -3.89 6.82 -3.88
N GLY A 114 -2.68 6.26 -4.00
CA GLY A 114 -1.71 6.67 -5.01
C GLY A 114 -2.11 6.16 -6.40
N THR A 115 -2.31 7.07 -7.35
CA THR A 115 -2.86 6.79 -8.68
C THR A 115 -1.83 6.18 -9.62
N LEU A 116 -0.75 6.92 -9.89
CA LEU A 116 0.21 6.69 -10.97
C LEU A 116 1.57 7.28 -10.62
N TYR A 117 2.62 6.64 -11.12
CA TYR A 117 3.97 7.19 -11.17
C TYR A 117 4.17 8.00 -12.45
N ILE A 118 4.62 9.25 -12.31
CA ILE A 118 4.87 10.19 -13.41
C ILE A 118 6.32 10.65 -13.29
N ARG A 119 7.09 10.57 -14.37
CA ARG A 119 8.45 11.13 -14.39
C ARG A 119 8.38 12.61 -14.71
N GLU A 120 9.25 13.39 -14.08
CA GLU A 120 9.39 14.82 -14.37
C GLU A 120 9.75 15.08 -15.83
N SER A 121 10.61 14.24 -16.40
CA SER A 121 10.95 14.21 -17.82
C SER A 121 11.49 12.84 -18.24
N SER A 122 11.74 12.65 -19.54
CA SER A 122 12.28 11.40 -20.07
C SER A 122 13.68 11.05 -19.53
N ASP A 123 14.41 12.06 -19.06
CA ASP A 123 15.81 11.95 -18.63
C ASP A 123 15.98 12.23 -17.13
N SER A 124 14.91 12.64 -16.44
CA SER A 124 14.93 12.91 -15.00
C SER A 124 14.76 11.61 -14.19
N THR A 125 15.53 11.51 -13.10
CA THR A 125 15.33 10.48 -12.08
C THR A 125 14.19 10.83 -11.12
N LYS A 126 13.69 12.07 -11.16
CA LYS A 126 12.60 12.51 -10.29
C LYS A 126 11.28 11.87 -10.73
N VAL A 127 10.63 11.21 -9.78
CA VAL A 127 9.33 10.58 -9.95
C VAL A 127 8.31 11.22 -9.02
N PHE A 128 7.15 11.51 -9.57
CA PHE A 128 5.97 11.95 -8.85
C PHE A 128 4.97 10.81 -8.71
N VAL A 129 4.20 10.82 -7.61
CA VAL A 129 2.98 10.04 -7.46
C VAL A 129 1.77 10.97 -7.56
N LEU A 130 0.86 10.67 -8.49
CA LEU A 130 -0.41 11.37 -8.64
C LEU A 130 -1.43 10.87 -7.60
N THR A 131 -2.26 11.77 -7.09
CA THR A 131 -3.43 11.43 -6.25
C THR A 131 -4.45 12.58 -6.26
N ALA A 132 -5.57 12.43 -5.54
CA ALA A 132 -6.54 13.50 -5.33
C ALA A 132 -6.03 14.54 -4.32
N ARG A 133 -6.27 15.83 -4.57
CA ARG A 133 -5.82 16.89 -3.66
C ARG A 133 -6.50 16.81 -2.31
N HIS A 134 -7.79 16.51 -2.27
CA HIS A 134 -8.52 16.48 -1.00
C HIS A 134 -8.01 15.41 -0.03
N VAL A 135 -7.27 14.39 -0.52
CA VAL A 135 -6.59 13.39 0.31
C VAL A 135 -5.44 14.04 1.07
N LEU A 136 -4.60 14.81 0.36
CA LEU A 136 -3.40 15.43 0.96
C LEU A 136 -3.68 16.76 1.66
N LEU A 137 -4.70 17.49 1.20
CA LEU A 137 -5.09 18.82 1.69
C LEU A 137 -6.61 18.88 1.90
N PRO A 138 -7.15 18.22 2.95
CA PRO A 138 -8.59 18.09 3.17
C PRO A 138 -9.26 19.46 3.34
N ARG A 139 -10.35 19.70 2.61
CA ARG A 139 -11.02 21.03 2.54
C ARG A 139 -11.45 21.60 3.89
N ARG A 140 -11.78 20.73 4.85
CA ARG A 140 -12.19 21.13 6.20
C ARG A 140 -11.03 21.60 7.07
N GLN A 141 -9.80 21.23 6.72
CA GLN A 141 -8.61 21.41 7.55
C GLN A 141 -7.59 22.37 6.92
N VAL A 142 -7.56 22.42 5.58
CA VAL A 142 -6.60 23.23 4.82
C VAL A 142 -7.37 24.13 3.83
N PRO A 143 -7.04 25.43 3.75
CA PRO A 143 -7.63 26.33 2.77
C PRO A 143 -7.50 25.81 1.34
N ASN A 144 -8.52 26.06 0.52
CA ASN A 144 -8.52 25.68 -0.89
C ASN A 144 -7.67 26.65 -1.74
N LYS A 145 -6.36 26.65 -1.51
CA LYS A 145 -5.37 27.46 -2.22
C LYS A 145 -4.38 26.55 -2.94
N LEU A 146 -3.67 27.14 -3.90
CA LEU A 146 -2.55 26.50 -4.58
C LEU A 146 -1.50 26.11 -3.54
N TYR A 147 -1.10 24.84 -3.57
CA TYR A 147 0.12 24.38 -2.94
C TYR A 147 1.15 24.16 -4.04
N ASP A 148 2.27 24.87 -3.95
CA ASP A 148 3.40 24.68 -4.86
C ASP A 148 4.68 24.72 -4.05
N ARG A 149 5.40 23.59 -3.98
CA ARG A 149 6.62 23.44 -3.20
C ARG A 149 7.71 24.41 -3.64
N ARG A 150 7.69 24.86 -4.90
CA ARG A 150 8.61 25.86 -5.46
C ARG A 150 8.40 27.25 -4.84
N LEU A 151 7.18 27.52 -4.35
CA LEU A 151 6.80 28.82 -3.77
C LEU A 151 6.77 28.82 -2.24
N ILE A 152 6.82 27.64 -1.61
CA ILE A 152 6.60 27.46 -0.16
C ILE A 152 7.86 26.87 0.49
N LYS A 153 8.27 27.42 1.64
CA LYS A 153 9.48 26.96 2.37
C LYS A 153 9.28 25.67 3.16
N ARG A 154 8.08 25.44 3.72
CA ARG A 154 7.80 24.28 4.58
C ARG A 154 7.22 23.13 3.75
N SER A 155 7.98 22.04 3.68
CA SER A 155 7.53 20.77 3.11
C SER A 155 6.36 20.20 3.91
N ARG A 156 5.48 19.46 3.22
CA ARG A 156 4.46 18.63 3.84
C ARG A 156 4.70 17.21 3.39
N ASP A 157 4.97 16.34 4.35
CA ASP A 157 5.30 14.95 4.07
C ASP A 157 4.03 14.14 3.85
N VAL A 158 4.18 13.09 3.06
CA VAL A 158 3.10 12.15 2.73
C VAL A 158 3.51 10.78 3.24
N LEU A 159 2.62 10.14 3.97
CA LEU A 159 2.79 8.80 4.49
C LEU A 159 2.25 7.78 3.48
N HIS A 160 3.00 6.71 3.25
CA HIS A 160 2.51 5.45 2.73
C HIS A 160 1.88 4.67 3.90
N LEU A 161 0.61 4.26 3.77
CA LEU A 161 -0.22 3.79 4.90
C LEU A 161 -0.42 4.87 5.98
N GLY A 162 -1.57 5.53 5.94
CA GLY A 162 -2.08 6.26 7.10
C GLY A 162 -2.40 5.31 8.27
N ARG A 163 -2.98 5.85 9.34
CA ARG A 163 -3.27 5.07 10.57
C ARG A 163 -4.28 3.97 10.34
N THR A 164 -5.30 4.24 9.53
CA THR A 164 -6.40 3.30 9.27
C THR A 164 -5.94 2.19 8.33
N ALA A 165 -5.22 2.55 7.25
CA ALA A 165 -4.65 1.58 6.32
C ALA A 165 -3.57 0.71 6.98
N PHE A 166 -2.71 1.28 7.83
CA PHE A 166 -1.73 0.50 8.60
C PHE A 166 -2.42 -0.57 9.46
N GLN A 167 -3.46 -0.18 10.21
CA GLN A 167 -4.22 -1.13 11.02
C GLN A 167 -4.95 -2.17 10.16
N SER A 168 -5.52 -1.75 9.02
CA SER A 168 -6.20 -2.65 8.09
C SER A 168 -5.27 -3.72 7.52
N VAL A 169 -4.03 -3.36 7.16
CA VAL A 169 -3.00 -4.32 6.74
C VAL A 169 -2.65 -5.29 7.87
N LEU A 170 -2.44 -4.78 9.10
CA LEU A 170 -2.17 -5.62 10.27
C LEU A 170 -3.29 -6.63 10.51
N ASP A 171 -4.54 -6.17 10.48
CA ASP A 171 -5.73 -7.02 10.64
C ASP A 171 -5.86 -8.03 9.51
N SER A 172 -5.47 -7.66 8.28
CA SER A 172 -5.46 -8.56 7.12
C SER A 172 -4.46 -9.70 7.29
N ILE A 173 -3.23 -9.40 7.73
CA ILE A 173 -2.20 -10.41 8.03
C ILE A 173 -2.70 -11.36 9.12
N MET A 174 -3.25 -10.83 10.22
CA MET A 174 -3.79 -11.64 11.31
C MET A 174 -4.96 -12.52 10.87
N ARG A 175 -5.83 -12.00 9.98
CA ARG A 175 -6.96 -12.75 9.43
C ARG A 175 -6.46 -13.91 8.56
N GLU A 176 -5.44 -13.70 7.74
CA GLU A 176 -4.88 -14.75 6.87
C GLU A 176 -4.21 -15.86 7.69
N ILE A 177 -3.45 -15.51 8.73
CA ILE A 177 -2.88 -16.49 9.68
C ILE A 177 -4.00 -17.34 10.31
N LYS A 178 -5.06 -16.69 10.81
CA LYS A 178 -6.20 -17.39 11.41
C LYS A 178 -6.90 -18.28 10.40
N HIS A 179 -7.07 -17.83 9.15
CA HIS A 179 -7.66 -18.61 8.08
C HIS A 179 -6.92 -19.94 7.88
N HIS A 180 -5.59 -19.90 7.74
CA HIS A 180 -4.79 -21.12 7.62
C HIS A 180 -4.86 -22.01 8.86
N VAL A 181 -4.81 -21.45 10.08
CA VAL A 181 -4.96 -22.24 11.32
C VAL A 181 -6.32 -22.95 11.38
N PHE A 182 -7.41 -22.27 11.03
CA PHE A 182 -8.73 -22.89 10.99
C PHE A 182 -8.83 -23.96 9.89
N TYR A 183 -8.23 -23.70 8.73
CA TYR A 183 -8.27 -24.64 7.62
C TYR A 183 -7.44 -25.90 7.91
N VAL A 184 -6.25 -25.77 8.52
CA VAL A 184 -5.45 -26.91 9.02
C VAL A 184 -6.27 -27.77 9.99
N ASN A 185 -6.98 -27.16 10.94
CA ASN A 185 -7.84 -27.88 11.87
C ASN A 185 -8.99 -28.60 11.17
N HIS A 186 -9.60 -27.97 10.16
CA HIS A 186 -10.69 -28.55 9.37
C HIS A 186 -10.20 -29.75 8.54
N LEU A 187 -9.12 -29.58 7.79
CA LEU A 187 -8.54 -30.61 6.93
C LEU A 187 -8.04 -31.81 7.75
N THR A 188 -7.47 -31.59 8.93
CA THR A 188 -7.07 -32.68 9.85
C THR A 188 -8.28 -33.53 10.24
N LYS A 189 -9.40 -32.90 10.65
CA LYS A 189 -10.65 -33.62 10.96
C LYS A 189 -11.23 -34.32 9.73
N GLN A 190 -11.08 -33.72 8.55
CA GLN A 190 -11.53 -34.32 7.30
C GLN A 190 -10.73 -35.59 6.96
N LEU A 191 -9.41 -35.61 7.20
CA LEU A 191 -8.59 -36.82 7.02
C LEU A 191 -8.99 -37.93 7.99
N GLU A 192 -9.25 -37.61 9.27
CA GLU A 192 -9.77 -38.59 10.23
C GLU A 192 -11.12 -39.18 9.82
N TYR A 193 -12.02 -38.33 9.31
CA TYR A 193 -13.31 -38.75 8.77
C TYR A 193 -13.15 -39.68 7.56
N LEU A 194 -12.28 -39.32 6.61
CA LEU A 194 -12.02 -40.13 5.41
C LEU A 194 -11.42 -41.49 5.77
N ALA A 195 -10.50 -41.55 6.74
CA ALA A 195 -9.92 -42.81 7.23
C ALA A 195 -10.99 -43.75 7.81
N LYS A 196 -11.94 -43.23 8.60
CA LYS A 196 -13.08 -44.01 9.13
C LYS A 196 -14.02 -44.49 8.03
N LYS A 197 -14.22 -43.67 6.99
CA LYS A 197 -15.07 -44.01 5.85
C LYS A 197 -14.44 -45.10 4.99
N GLU A 198 -13.12 -45.04 4.76
CA GLU A 198 -12.38 -46.06 4.00
C GLU A 198 -12.51 -47.45 4.62
N ALA A 199 -12.44 -47.55 5.96
CA ALA A 199 -12.56 -48.83 6.68
C ALA A 199 -13.89 -49.56 6.46
N ASN A 200 -14.93 -48.87 6.00
CA ASN A 200 -16.29 -49.41 5.82
C ASN A 200 -16.80 -49.29 4.37
N ALA A 201 -15.92 -49.00 3.40
CA ALA A 201 -16.29 -48.64 2.05
C ALA A 201 -16.27 -49.83 1.07
N SER A 202 -17.10 -49.75 0.02
CA SER A 202 -17.02 -50.65 -1.14
C SER A 202 -15.76 -50.34 -1.98
N GLU A 203 -15.30 -51.28 -2.81
CA GLU A 203 -14.04 -51.15 -3.57
C GLU A 203 -14.01 -49.90 -4.48
N ASN A 204 -15.13 -49.56 -5.15
CA ASN A 204 -15.25 -48.34 -5.95
C ASN A 204 -15.25 -47.04 -5.12
N ASP A 205 -15.75 -47.09 -3.88
CA ASP A 205 -15.74 -45.95 -2.97
C ASP A 205 -14.34 -45.71 -2.39
N VAL A 206 -13.56 -46.78 -2.16
CA VAL A 206 -12.16 -46.69 -1.67
C VAL A 206 -11.29 -45.86 -2.63
N ILE A 207 -11.42 -46.05 -3.95
CA ILE A 207 -10.63 -45.27 -4.93
C ILE A 207 -10.92 -43.77 -4.81
N LYS A 208 -12.20 -43.39 -4.75
CA LYS A 208 -12.61 -41.99 -4.61
C LYS A 208 -12.17 -41.39 -3.27
N ILE A 209 -12.23 -42.19 -2.19
CA ILE A 209 -11.77 -41.77 -0.86
C ILE A 209 -10.26 -41.51 -0.86
N LYS A 210 -9.47 -42.40 -1.46
CA LYS A 210 -8.00 -42.22 -1.57
C LYS A 210 -7.63 -40.97 -2.36
N GLN A 211 -8.26 -40.73 -3.50
CA GLN A 211 -8.06 -39.49 -4.28
C GLN A 211 -8.35 -38.24 -3.45
N ARG A 212 -9.49 -38.23 -2.74
CA ARG A 212 -9.85 -37.10 -1.87
C ARG A 212 -8.89 -36.93 -0.69
N ARG A 213 -8.36 -38.03 -0.16
CA ARG A 213 -7.36 -38.03 0.92
C ARG A 213 -6.06 -37.38 0.44
N THR A 214 -5.56 -37.76 -0.73
CA THR A 214 -4.35 -37.15 -1.34
C THR A 214 -4.52 -35.64 -1.57
N GLU A 215 -5.67 -35.20 -2.11
CA GLU A 215 -5.95 -33.77 -2.27
C GLU A 215 -5.99 -33.03 -0.92
N THR A 216 -6.66 -33.63 0.08
CA THR A 216 -6.78 -33.05 1.42
C THR A 216 -5.42 -32.98 2.13
N GLU A 217 -4.57 -34.00 1.98
CA GLU A 217 -3.19 -34.01 2.46
C GLU A 217 -2.35 -32.90 1.80
N HIS A 218 -2.48 -32.71 0.49
CA HIS A 218 -1.79 -31.64 -0.22
C HIS A 218 -2.20 -30.24 0.26
N GLN A 219 -3.51 -29.98 0.41
CA GLN A 219 -4.01 -28.70 0.92
C GLN A 219 -3.63 -28.46 2.40
N LEU A 220 -3.57 -29.52 3.20
CA LEU A 220 -3.16 -29.46 4.60
C LEU A 220 -1.71 -29.02 4.72
N GLU A 221 -0.82 -29.63 3.94
CA GLU A 221 0.60 -29.29 3.95
C GLU A 221 0.82 -27.85 3.48
N LYS A 222 0.22 -27.48 2.34
CA LYS A 222 0.26 -26.11 1.82
C LYS A 222 -0.19 -25.07 2.86
N SER A 223 -1.23 -25.39 3.63
CA SER A 223 -1.74 -24.48 4.67
C SER A 223 -0.84 -24.40 5.89
N LYS A 224 -0.15 -25.49 6.26
CA LYS A 224 0.86 -25.48 7.33
C LYS A 224 2.08 -24.66 6.93
N GLU A 225 2.60 -24.89 5.72
CA GLU A 225 3.75 -24.19 5.16
C GLU A 225 3.52 -22.68 5.04
N ALA A 226 2.26 -22.22 4.91
CA ALA A 226 1.93 -20.79 4.85
C ALA A 226 1.99 -20.06 6.21
N ILE A 227 1.79 -20.76 7.34
CA ILE A 227 1.62 -20.13 8.66
C ILE A 227 2.91 -19.46 9.14
N GLU A 228 4.06 -20.13 9.01
CA GLU A 228 5.35 -19.59 9.49
C GLU A 228 5.77 -18.32 8.72
N PRO A 229 5.79 -18.30 7.37
CA PRO A 229 6.07 -17.09 6.61
C PRO A 229 5.13 -15.93 6.92
N LEU A 230 3.84 -16.19 7.18
CA LEU A 230 2.89 -15.14 7.55
C LEU A 230 3.16 -14.58 8.96
N ASN A 231 3.55 -15.42 9.92
CA ASN A 231 3.93 -14.98 11.26
C ASN A 231 5.24 -14.16 11.26
N GLU A 232 6.22 -14.58 10.45
CA GLU A 232 7.44 -13.81 10.20
C GLU A 232 7.09 -12.47 9.58
N PHE A 233 6.25 -12.46 8.55
CA PHE A 233 5.79 -11.25 7.88
C PHE A 233 5.06 -10.30 8.83
N HIS A 234 4.18 -10.81 9.70
CA HIS A 234 3.53 -10.02 10.75
C HIS A 234 4.55 -9.38 11.69
N THR A 235 5.57 -10.14 12.11
CA THR A 235 6.62 -9.67 13.02
C THR A 235 7.46 -8.57 12.37
N GLU A 236 7.89 -8.77 11.12
CA GLU A 236 8.62 -7.76 10.36
C GLU A 236 7.78 -6.51 10.10
N PHE A 237 6.53 -6.68 9.68
CA PHE A 237 5.62 -5.57 9.43
C PHE A 237 5.44 -4.72 10.69
N THR A 238 5.14 -5.35 11.82
CA THR A 238 5.00 -4.67 13.12
C THR A 238 6.30 -3.97 13.51
N LYS A 239 7.45 -4.63 13.36
CA LYS A 239 8.75 -4.08 13.77
C LYS A 239 9.16 -2.86 12.95
N TYR A 240 9.04 -2.93 11.63
CA TYR A 240 9.61 -1.93 10.72
C TYR A 240 8.62 -0.83 10.32
N TRP A 241 7.33 -1.14 10.26
CA TRP A 241 6.31 -0.23 9.72
C TRP A 241 5.45 0.45 10.77
N SER A 242 5.53 0.10 12.06
CA SER A 242 4.69 0.74 13.11
C SER A 242 4.92 2.25 13.25
N SER A 243 6.13 2.73 12.96
CA SER A 243 6.50 4.13 13.13
C SER A 243 6.11 4.98 11.91
N GLU A 244 5.34 6.05 12.08
CA GLU A 244 4.93 6.95 10.99
C GLU A 244 6.14 7.54 10.22
N ARG A 245 7.24 7.86 10.91
CA ARG A 245 8.49 8.32 10.25
C ARG A 245 9.10 7.30 9.29
N HIS A 246 8.90 6.01 9.53
CA HIS A 246 9.36 4.95 8.63
C HIS A 246 8.44 4.81 7.42
N ARG A 247 7.25 5.40 7.48
CA ARG A 247 6.22 5.36 6.45
C ARG A 247 6.18 6.59 5.56
N VAL A 248 7.05 7.60 5.78
CA VAL A 248 7.14 8.77 4.91
C VAL A 248 7.52 8.32 3.49
N LEU A 249 6.62 8.50 2.52
CA LEU A 249 6.79 8.15 1.12
C LEU A 249 7.56 9.22 0.34
N GLY A 250 7.42 10.47 0.75
CA GLY A 250 7.89 11.64 0.02
C GLY A 250 7.17 12.88 0.52
N HIS A 251 7.04 13.89 -0.32
CA HIS A 251 6.41 15.16 0.06
C HIS A 251 5.55 15.75 -1.05
N ILE A 252 4.57 16.58 -0.67
CA ILE A 252 3.71 17.25 -1.65
C ILE A 252 4.57 18.18 -2.52
N ALA A 253 4.53 17.98 -3.84
CA ALA A 253 5.20 18.83 -4.82
C ALA A 253 4.27 19.95 -5.30
N TYR A 254 3.03 19.58 -5.66
CA TYR A 254 2.08 20.50 -6.28
C TYR A 254 0.62 20.05 -6.05
N ALA A 255 -0.29 20.99 -5.79
CA ALA A 255 -1.72 20.75 -5.73
C ALA A 255 -2.52 22.05 -6.02
N PRO A 256 -3.15 22.21 -7.20
CA PRO A 256 -3.95 23.40 -7.52
C PRO A 256 -5.23 23.46 -6.68
N PRO A 257 -5.88 24.63 -6.51
CA PRO A 257 -7.17 24.70 -5.83
C PRO A 257 -8.20 23.75 -6.44
N ILE A 258 -8.98 23.06 -5.60
CA ILE A 258 -10.12 22.25 -6.04
C ILE A 258 -11.14 23.16 -6.71
N SER A 259 -11.55 22.81 -7.92
CA SER A 259 -12.59 23.52 -8.67
C SER A 259 -13.52 22.54 -9.36
N ALA A 260 -14.80 22.91 -9.47
CA ALA A 260 -15.81 22.15 -10.19
C ALA A 260 -16.25 22.95 -11.42
N GLY A 261 -16.54 22.27 -12.54
CA GLY A 261 -16.95 22.96 -13.76
C GLY A 261 -15.78 23.61 -14.51
N THR A 262 -14.57 23.06 -14.40
CA THR A 262 -13.35 23.66 -14.95
C THR A 262 -13.18 23.34 -16.43
N GLY A 263 -12.77 24.34 -17.21
CA GLY A 263 -12.58 24.21 -18.65
C GLY A 263 -13.90 24.20 -19.44
N THR A 264 -13.82 23.89 -20.73
CA THR A 264 -15.02 23.82 -21.59
C THR A 264 -15.82 22.54 -21.34
N GLU A 265 -15.13 21.51 -20.87
CA GLU A 265 -15.64 20.18 -20.55
C GLU A 265 -16.34 20.14 -19.19
N ARG A 266 -16.12 21.17 -18.35
CA ARG A 266 -16.72 21.35 -17.02
C ARG A 266 -16.41 20.23 -16.01
N PHE A 267 -15.21 19.66 -16.06
CA PHE A 267 -14.80 18.62 -15.12
C PHE A 267 -14.38 19.17 -13.75
N THR A 268 -14.25 18.27 -12.78
CA THR A 268 -13.69 18.60 -11.46
C THR A 268 -12.17 18.52 -11.51
N GLU A 269 -11.49 19.60 -11.13
CA GLU A 269 -10.05 19.62 -10.91
C GLU A 269 -9.76 19.32 -9.44
N ASP A 270 -9.28 18.12 -9.16
CA ASP A 270 -8.94 17.66 -7.80
C ASP A 270 -7.78 16.68 -7.86
N TRP A 271 -6.57 17.21 -7.96
CA TRP A 271 -5.36 16.41 -8.11
C TRP A 271 -4.17 17.01 -7.37
N ALA A 272 -3.20 16.18 -7.02
CA ALA A 272 -1.95 16.58 -6.42
C ALA A 272 -0.81 15.65 -6.87
N LEU A 273 0.40 16.18 -6.89
CA LEU A 273 1.64 15.44 -7.11
C LEU A 273 2.44 15.37 -5.82
N ILE A 274 2.95 14.18 -5.54
CA ILE A 274 3.87 13.88 -4.45
C ILE A 274 5.23 13.64 -5.09
N GLU A 275 6.25 14.41 -4.73
CA GLU A 275 7.63 14.07 -5.08
C GLU A 275 8.05 12.88 -4.21
N LEU A 276 8.31 11.75 -4.88
CA LEU A 276 8.66 10.49 -4.24
C LEU A 276 10.07 10.57 -3.66
N ASP A 277 10.26 10.04 -2.46
CA ASP A 277 11.61 9.80 -1.94
C ASP A 277 12.23 8.64 -2.73
N ASP A 278 13.33 8.93 -3.44
CA ASP A 278 14.05 7.98 -4.28
C ASP A 278 14.50 6.73 -3.52
N GLU A 279 14.77 6.86 -2.21
CA GLU A 279 15.20 5.74 -1.38
C GLU A 279 14.05 4.77 -1.06
N LYS A 280 12.78 5.14 -1.29
CA LYS A 280 11.62 4.29 -1.00
C LYS A 280 11.38 3.17 -1.98
N ILE A 281 11.94 3.26 -3.18
CA ILE A 281 11.78 2.26 -4.22
C ILE A 281 13.08 1.48 -4.38
N ASP A 282 12.95 0.18 -4.60
CA ASP A 282 14.03 -0.61 -5.19
C ASP A 282 13.88 -0.54 -6.71
N TRP A 283 14.53 0.44 -7.34
CA TRP A 283 14.41 0.70 -8.78
C TRP A 283 14.89 -0.45 -9.67
N SER A 284 15.72 -1.34 -9.13
CA SER A 284 16.14 -2.55 -9.85
C SER A 284 14.97 -3.52 -10.06
N GLU A 285 14.05 -3.58 -9.10
CA GLU A 285 12.89 -4.48 -9.07
C GLU A 285 11.57 -3.79 -9.46
N PHE A 286 11.57 -2.45 -9.56
CA PHE A 286 10.38 -1.67 -9.89
C PHE A 286 9.87 -2.02 -11.30
N LYS A 287 8.59 -2.41 -11.38
CA LYS A 287 7.92 -2.83 -12.63
C LYS A 287 7.26 -1.67 -13.38
N GLY A 288 7.29 -0.44 -12.86
CA GLY A 288 6.59 0.71 -13.44
C GLY A 288 5.13 0.78 -13.04
N ASN A 289 4.31 1.45 -13.85
CA ASN A 289 2.86 1.57 -13.60
C ASN A 289 2.13 0.25 -13.86
N VAL A 290 2.03 -0.59 -12.83
CA VAL A 290 1.31 -1.87 -12.89
C VAL A 290 0.24 -1.96 -11.80
N ILE A 291 -0.90 -2.58 -12.12
CA ILE A 291 -1.93 -2.94 -11.13
C ILE A 291 -1.74 -4.40 -10.73
N ASP A 292 -1.64 -4.68 -9.43
CA ASP A 292 -1.69 -6.04 -8.90
C ASP A 292 -3.14 -6.52 -8.87
N LEU A 293 -3.50 -7.48 -9.73
CA LEU A 293 -4.86 -8.05 -9.77
C LEU A 293 -5.22 -8.90 -8.54
N GLY A 294 -4.29 -9.11 -7.61
CA GLY A 294 -4.51 -9.75 -6.32
C GLY A 294 -4.58 -11.28 -6.37
N THR A 295 -4.98 -11.89 -5.24
CA THR A 295 -5.24 -13.33 -5.12
C THR A 295 -6.69 -13.66 -4.75
N GLU A 296 -7.54 -12.64 -4.56
CA GLU A 296 -8.90 -12.84 -4.04
C GLU A 296 -9.81 -13.53 -5.04
N LEU A 297 -9.65 -13.21 -6.33
CA LEU A 297 -10.34 -13.87 -7.43
C LEU A 297 -9.37 -14.77 -8.19
N SER A 298 -9.81 -15.98 -8.54
CA SER A 298 -9.04 -16.83 -9.44
C SER A 298 -8.94 -16.18 -10.83
N PHE A 299 -7.91 -16.51 -11.61
CA PHE A 299 -7.80 -16.01 -12.98
C PHE A 299 -9.04 -16.37 -13.82
N ILE A 300 -9.66 -17.52 -13.56
CA ILE A 300 -10.88 -17.97 -14.23
C ILE A 300 -12.04 -17.06 -13.86
N ASP A 301 -12.29 -16.86 -12.57
CA ASP A 301 -13.41 -16.04 -12.09
C ASP A 301 -13.23 -14.57 -12.52
N PHE A 302 -12.00 -14.06 -12.49
CA PHE A 302 -11.66 -12.72 -12.93
C PHE A 302 -11.94 -12.55 -14.43
N THR A 303 -11.44 -13.48 -15.25
CA THR A 303 -11.66 -13.46 -16.70
C THR A 303 -13.14 -13.58 -17.01
N GLN A 304 -13.86 -14.50 -16.37
CA GLN A 304 -15.31 -14.67 -16.55
C GLN A 304 -16.08 -13.40 -16.19
N LYS A 305 -15.71 -12.69 -15.12
CA LYS A 305 -16.34 -11.40 -14.77
C LYS A 305 -16.19 -10.34 -15.85
N ILE A 306 -15.11 -10.35 -16.62
CA ILE A 306 -14.91 -9.43 -17.74
C ILE A 306 -15.62 -9.97 -18.97
N THR A 307 -15.40 -11.24 -19.34
CA THR A 307 -15.82 -11.81 -20.62
C THR A 307 -17.29 -12.23 -20.67
N ALA A 308 -17.97 -12.43 -19.53
CA ALA A 308 -19.38 -12.83 -19.51
C ALA A 308 -20.30 -11.83 -20.23
N ASP A 309 -19.86 -10.58 -20.30
CA ASP A 309 -20.59 -9.49 -20.93
C ASP A 309 -20.17 -9.24 -22.38
N PHE A 310 -19.22 -10.00 -22.93
CA PHE A 310 -18.79 -9.84 -24.32
C PHE A 310 -19.27 -10.99 -25.21
N LYS A 311 -19.68 -10.65 -26.44
CA LYS A 311 -19.83 -11.65 -27.52
C LYS A 311 -18.50 -12.23 -27.98
N VAL A 312 -17.37 -11.60 -27.63
CA VAL A 312 -16.02 -11.98 -28.05
C VAL A 312 -15.23 -12.49 -26.84
N THR A 313 -14.82 -13.75 -26.88
CA THR A 313 -14.15 -14.45 -25.78
C THR A 313 -12.69 -14.05 -25.57
N ASN A 314 -12.09 -13.27 -26.48
CA ASN A 314 -10.67 -12.90 -26.48
C ASN A 314 -10.43 -11.40 -26.15
N PHE A 315 -11.38 -10.73 -25.48
CA PHE A 315 -11.26 -9.31 -25.19
C PHE A 315 -10.21 -8.98 -24.11
N PHE A 316 -9.96 -9.91 -23.19
CA PHE A 316 -9.04 -9.73 -22.07
C PHE A 316 -8.13 -10.94 -21.90
N GLU A 317 -6.83 -10.70 -21.80
CA GLU A 317 -5.83 -11.71 -21.47
C GLU A 317 -5.32 -11.45 -20.05
N TYR A 318 -5.57 -12.39 -19.14
CA TYR A 318 -5.09 -12.28 -17.76
C TYR A 318 -3.56 -12.43 -17.72
N PRO A 319 -2.80 -11.46 -17.17
CA PRO A 319 -1.34 -11.53 -17.12
C PRO A 319 -0.85 -12.76 -16.35
N LEU A 320 0.15 -13.47 -16.88
CA LEU A 320 0.67 -14.70 -16.26
C LEU A 320 1.22 -14.47 -14.83
N ASP A 321 1.73 -13.28 -14.56
CA ASP A 321 2.24 -12.88 -13.25
C ASP A 321 1.24 -12.06 -12.41
N ARG A 322 0.02 -11.87 -12.95
CA ARG A 322 -1.11 -11.06 -12.44
C ARG A 322 -0.94 -9.54 -12.49
N PHE A 323 0.23 -9.03 -12.86
CA PHE A 323 0.47 -7.59 -12.85
C PHE A 323 0.02 -6.99 -14.18
N LEU A 324 -1.09 -6.25 -14.18
CA LEU A 324 -1.63 -5.62 -15.37
C LEU A 324 -0.84 -4.33 -15.66
N PRO A 325 -0.04 -4.27 -16.75
CA PRO A 325 0.67 -3.07 -17.12
C PRO A 325 -0.28 -1.97 -17.60
N ILE A 326 -0.07 -0.74 -17.13
CA ILE A 326 -0.80 0.41 -17.63
C ILE A 326 -0.06 0.99 -18.84
N HIS A 327 -0.76 1.10 -19.97
CA HIS A 327 -0.23 1.67 -21.19
C HIS A 327 -1.26 2.54 -21.91
N GLY A 328 -0.86 3.72 -22.36
CA GLY A 328 -1.75 4.61 -23.12
C GLY A 328 -2.95 5.13 -22.33
N ILE A 329 -3.82 5.86 -23.04
CA ILE A 329 -4.93 6.64 -22.47
C ILE A 329 -6.15 6.47 -23.37
N VAL A 330 -7.34 6.27 -22.78
CA VAL A 330 -8.61 6.24 -23.51
C VAL A 330 -8.98 7.68 -23.91
N SER A 331 -9.27 7.88 -25.20
CA SER A 331 -9.52 9.21 -25.75
C SER A 331 -10.86 9.80 -25.31
N ALA A 332 -11.00 11.12 -25.45
CA ALA A 332 -12.24 11.84 -25.16
C ALA A 332 -13.43 11.40 -26.02
N ASP A 333 -13.17 10.96 -27.26
CA ASP A 333 -14.19 10.47 -28.18
C ASP A 333 -14.62 9.06 -27.78
N GLU A 334 -13.66 8.17 -27.52
CA GLU A 334 -13.93 6.79 -27.10
C GLU A 334 -14.66 6.71 -25.74
N LEU A 335 -14.37 7.61 -24.80
CA LEU A 335 -15.10 7.70 -23.53
C LEU A 335 -16.57 8.08 -23.71
N ARG A 336 -16.92 8.84 -24.77
CA ARG A 336 -18.30 9.23 -25.08
C ARG A 336 -18.98 8.23 -26.01
N HIS A 337 -18.19 7.56 -26.83
CA HIS A 337 -18.62 6.62 -27.86
C HIS A 337 -17.79 5.33 -27.75
N PRO A 338 -18.07 4.47 -26.74
CA PRO A 338 -17.32 3.23 -26.57
C PRO A 338 -17.39 2.35 -27.82
N THR A 339 -16.25 1.78 -28.21
CA THR A 339 -16.14 0.90 -29.39
C THR A 339 -16.54 -0.54 -29.09
N THR A 340 -16.57 -0.91 -27.81
CA THR A 340 -16.91 -2.24 -27.31
C THR A 340 -18.41 -2.40 -27.09
N LEU A 341 -18.93 -3.58 -27.44
CA LEU A 341 -20.35 -3.92 -27.38
C LEU A 341 -20.61 -5.04 -26.38
N ASP A 342 -21.66 -4.92 -25.58
CA ASP A 342 -22.02 -5.95 -24.58
C ASP A 342 -22.73 -7.14 -25.24
N ALA A 343 -23.17 -8.10 -24.43
CA ALA A 343 -23.92 -9.27 -24.86
C ALA A 343 -25.21 -8.88 -25.61
N GLU A 344 -25.82 -7.74 -25.25
CA GLU A 344 -27.00 -7.16 -25.89
C GLU A 344 -26.66 -6.30 -27.12
N GLY A 345 -25.38 -6.08 -27.42
CA GLY A 345 -24.91 -5.27 -28.54
C GLY A 345 -24.94 -3.76 -28.28
N GLN A 346 -25.01 -3.33 -27.01
CA GLN A 346 -24.96 -1.92 -26.62
C GLN A 346 -23.50 -1.46 -26.39
N PRO A 347 -23.14 -0.24 -26.85
CA PRO A 347 -21.86 0.37 -26.53
C PRO A 347 -21.67 0.52 -25.02
N HIS A 348 -20.53 0.04 -24.51
CA HIS A 348 -20.15 0.20 -23.11
C HIS A 348 -18.62 0.15 -22.99
N LEU A 349 -18.06 0.67 -21.90
CA LEU A 349 -16.63 0.56 -21.60
C LEU A 349 -16.44 -0.21 -20.29
N PHE A 350 -15.74 -1.34 -20.30
CA PHE A 350 -15.34 -2.00 -19.05
C PHE A 350 -14.21 -1.25 -18.39
N VAL A 351 -14.19 -1.27 -17.06
CA VAL A 351 -13.13 -0.68 -16.27
C VAL A 351 -12.73 -1.53 -15.07
N ILE A 352 -11.44 -1.48 -14.76
CA ILE A 352 -10.81 -2.05 -13.58
C ILE A 352 -10.30 -0.87 -12.74
N LYS A 353 -10.56 -0.91 -11.43
CA LYS A 353 -10.06 0.08 -10.47
C LYS A 353 -9.29 -0.64 -9.36
N SER A 354 -8.11 -0.11 -9.03
CA SER A 354 -7.30 -0.53 -7.87
C SER A 354 -7.36 0.56 -6.79
N GLY A 355 -8.20 0.38 -5.79
CA GLY A 355 -8.37 1.34 -4.69
C GLY A 355 -7.82 0.80 -3.36
N SER A 356 -7.30 1.67 -2.51
CA SER A 356 -6.72 1.24 -1.23
C SER A 356 -7.74 0.66 -0.24
N SER A 357 -9.03 0.95 -0.42
CA SER A 357 -10.09 0.51 0.50
C SER A 357 -10.87 -0.68 -0.03
N THR A 358 -11.16 -0.71 -1.34
CA THR A 358 -11.89 -1.84 -1.96
C THR A 358 -10.99 -2.88 -2.63
N GLY A 359 -9.69 -2.61 -2.74
CA GLY A 359 -8.81 -3.41 -3.60
C GLY A 359 -9.23 -3.31 -5.07
N ILE A 360 -9.17 -4.46 -5.76
CA ILE A 360 -9.53 -4.57 -7.18
C ILE A 360 -11.04 -4.69 -7.35
N THR A 361 -11.59 -3.81 -8.17
CA THR A 361 -13.00 -3.81 -8.55
C THR A 361 -13.13 -3.69 -10.06
N ILE A 362 -14.16 -4.33 -10.60
CA ILE A 362 -14.46 -4.35 -12.03
C ILE A 362 -15.86 -3.76 -12.19
N GLY A 363 -16.03 -2.88 -13.16
CA GLY A 363 -17.31 -2.23 -13.44
C GLY A 363 -17.44 -1.80 -14.88
N ARG A 364 -18.57 -1.15 -15.19
CA ARG A 364 -18.83 -0.53 -16.49
C ARG A 364 -18.78 0.99 -16.34
N ALA A 365 -17.95 1.65 -17.15
CA ALA A 365 -17.94 3.10 -17.31
C ALA A 365 -19.03 3.50 -18.31
N ASN A 366 -20.24 3.73 -17.80
CA ASN A 366 -21.34 4.32 -18.56
C ASN A 366 -21.70 5.67 -17.94
N GLY A 367 -22.09 6.64 -18.78
CA GLY A 367 -22.48 7.98 -18.32
C GLY A 367 -23.67 8.00 -17.35
N ILE A 368 -24.40 6.89 -17.19
CA ILE A 368 -25.47 6.70 -16.20
C ILE A 368 -25.50 5.22 -15.73
N MET A 369 -25.49 5.06 -14.39
CA MET A 369 -25.76 3.88 -13.54
C MET A 369 -24.90 2.62 -13.73
N SER A 370 -24.06 2.33 -12.71
CA SER A 370 -23.53 0.99 -12.46
C SER A 370 -24.55 0.18 -11.67
N PHE A 371 -24.90 -1.00 -12.19
CA PHE A 371 -25.65 -2.02 -11.46
C PHE A 371 -24.67 -3.12 -11.07
N ASP A 372 -24.11 -3.01 -9.86
CA ASP A 372 -23.74 -4.10 -8.92
C ASP A 372 -22.51 -3.72 -8.06
N ARG A 373 -22.61 -4.02 -6.76
CA ARG A 373 -21.66 -3.83 -5.62
C ARG A 373 -20.99 -2.46 -5.48
N HIS A 374 -20.47 -2.21 -4.28
CA HIS A 374 -19.71 -1.01 -3.93
C HIS A 374 -18.43 -0.94 -4.78
N PHE A 375 -18.49 -0.25 -5.92
CA PHE A 375 -17.35 0.04 -6.81
C PHE A 375 -16.35 0.96 -6.12
N ALA A 376 -16.81 1.83 -5.21
CA ALA A 376 -15.93 2.70 -4.44
C ALA A 376 -16.33 2.82 -2.96
N ALA A 377 -15.34 3.08 -2.11
CA ALA A 377 -15.52 3.41 -0.71
C ALA A 377 -14.67 4.63 -0.31
N ALA A 378 -14.96 5.20 0.87
CA ALA A 378 -14.09 6.21 1.47
C ALA A 378 -12.67 5.65 1.64
N GLY A 379 -11.68 6.37 1.08
CA GLY A 379 -10.28 5.95 1.00
C GLY A 379 -9.84 5.54 -0.42
N ASP A 380 -10.75 5.27 -1.35
CA ASP A 380 -10.38 5.01 -2.76
C ASP A 380 -10.11 6.28 -3.58
N SER A 381 -10.28 7.47 -3.00
CA SER A 381 -10.00 8.74 -3.68
C SER A 381 -8.56 8.77 -4.20
N GLY A 382 -8.39 9.03 -5.49
CA GLY A 382 -7.10 8.92 -6.18
C GLY A 382 -6.84 7.54 -6.81
N ALA A 383 -7.75 6.58 -6.74
CA ALA A 383 -7.55 5.29 -7.42
C ALA A 383 -7.50 5.45 -8.95
N PRO A 384 -6.57 4.75 -9.66
CA PRO A 384 -6.61 4.66 -11.11
C PRO A 384 -7.81 3.83 -11.56
N ILE A 385 -8.42 4.27 -12.65
CA ILE A 385 -9.43 3.52 -13.41
C ILE A 385 -8.84 3.26 -14.78
N VAL A 386 -8.75 1.99 -15.17
CA VAL A 386 -8.22 1.54 -16.48
C VAL A 386 -9.25 0.69 -17.20
N ASP A 387 -9.13 0.55 -18.52
CA ASP A 387 -9.87 -0.47 -19.25
C ASP A 387 -9.20 -1.86 -19.12
N PRO A 388 -9.81 -2.96 -19.58
CA PRO A 388 -9.23 -4.30 -19.45
C PRO A 388 -7.90 -4.49 -20.18
N VAL A 389 -7.58 -3.67 -21.19
CA VAL A 389 -6.29 -3.72 -21.87
C VAL A 389 -5.26 -2.77 -21.23
N GLY A 390 -5.55 -2.18 -20.07
CA GLY A 390 -4.58 -1.38 -19.32
C GLY A 390 -4.47 0.09 -19.75
N ARG A 391 -5.38 0.63 -20.57
CA ARG A 391 -5.41 2.06 -20.91
C ARG A 391 -6.05 2.89 -19.81
N LEU A 392 -5.48 4.05 -19.50
CA LEU A 392 -6.01 4.95 -18.48
C LEU A 392 -7.33 5.57 -18.91
N VAL A 393 -8.35 5.40 -18.07
CA VAL A 393 -9.68 6.00 -18.22
C VAL A 393 -9.78 7.27 -17.38
N GLY A 394 -9.42 7.20 -16.09
CA GLY A 394 -9.55 8.33 -15.19
C GLY A 394 -9.00 8.08 -13.80
N MET A 395 -9.10 9.12 -12.96
CA MET A 395 -8.76 9.06 -11.54
C MET A 395 -10.03 9.26 -10.70
N LEU A 396 -10.26 8.37 -9.75
CA LEU A 396 -11.43 8.45 -8.86
C LEU A 396 -11.35 9.69 -7.96
N THR A 397 -12.44 10.46 -7.89
CA THR A 397 -12.52 11.69 -7.09
C THR A 397 -13.50 11.59 -5.93
N GLY A 398 -14.54 10.77 -6.05
CA GLY A 398 -15.50 10.55 -4.98
C GLY A 398 -16.63 9.62 -5.40
N GLY A 399 -17.55 9.36 -4.48
CA GLY A 399 -18.72 8.54 -4.73
C GLY A 399 -19.94 9.04 -3.95
N CYS A 400 -21.11 8.57 -4.35
CA CYS A 400 -22.38 8.79 -3.70
C CYS A 400 -23.05 7.42 -3.52
N ALA A 401 -23.04 6.91 -2.29
CA ALA A 401 -23.82 5.74 -1.90
C ALA A 401 -25.06 6.22 -1.13
N SER A 402 -26.25 5.74 -1.52
CA SER A 402 -27.45 5.91 -0.70
C SER A 402 -27.36 5.05 0.56
N ASP A 403 -27.99 5.53 1.63
CA ASP A 403 -28.04 4.84 2.92
C ASP A 403 -28.50 3.37 2.75
N LYS A 404 -27.96 2.45 3.57
CA LYS A 404 -27.91 0.97 3.38
C LYS A 404 -29.27 0.24 3.23
N ARG A 405 -30.39 0.93 3.03
CA ARG A 405 -31.74 0.36 3.09
C ARG A 405 -32.59 0.53 1.84
N SER A 406 -32.14 1.26 0.82
CA SER A 406 -32.96 1.42 -0.39
C SER A 406 -32.08 1.74 -1.61
N TYR A 407 -32.07 0.83 -2.58
CA TYR A 407 -31.47 0.88 -3.92
C TYR A 407 -29.98 0.49 -4.03
N ASN A 408 -29.72 -0.57 -4.82
CA ASN A 408 -28.40 -1.11 -5.20
C ASN A 408 -27.69 -0.24 -6.25
N ILE A 409 -27.65 1.08 -6.05
CA ILE A 409 -27.03 2.01 -7.01
C ILE A 409 -25.81 2.62 -6.34
N ASP A 410 -24.63 2.30 -6.86
CA ASP A 410 -23.39 2.98 -6.50
C ASP A 410 -23.00 3.94 -7.63
N ILE A 411 -22.86 5.23 -7.30
CA ILE A 411 -22.44 6.27 -8.24
C ILE A 411 -21.04 6.72 -7.86
N THR A 412 -20.08 6.48 -8.74
CA THR A 412 -18.69 6.93 -8.59
C THR A 412 -18.37 8.02 -9.61
N TYR A 413 -17.67 9.05 -9.15
CA TYR A 413 -17.21 10.17 -9.96
C TYR A 413 -15.70 10.08 -10.19
N ALA A 414 -15.29 10.16 -11.44
CA ALA A 414 -13.89 10.16 -11.84
C ALA A 414 -13.60 11.32 -12.80
N THR A 415 -12.39 11.87 -12.70
CA THR A 415 -11.88 12.85 -13.66
C THR A 415 -11.17 12.10 -14.79
N PRO A 416 -11.55 12.30 -16.07
CA PRO A 416 -10.90 11.62 -17.19
C PRO A 416 -9.41 11.92 -17.26
N TYR A 417 -8.60 10.87 -17.50
CA TYR A 417 -7.15 11.02 -17.42
C TYR A 417 -6.59 11.85 -18.58
N TYR A 418 -7.13 11.74 -19.80
CA TYR A 418 -6.71 12.57 -20.94
C TYR A 418 -6.74 14.07 -20.61
N TRP A 419 -7.79 14.51 -19.90
CA TRP A 419 -7.96 15.91 -19.50
C TRP A 419 -7.01 16.25 -18.34
N LEU A 420 -6.87 15.34 -17.38
CA LEU A 420 -5.97 15.52 -16.24
C LEU A 420 -4.50 15.64 -16.69
N GLU A 421 -4.08 14.87 -17.68
CA GLU A 421 -2.75 14.92 -18.26
C GLU A 421 -2.44 16.33 -18.82
N GLU A 422 -3.38 16.93 -19.56
CA GLU A 422 -3.23 18.31 -20.04
C GLU A 422 -3.07 19.32 -18.89
N ARG A 423 -3.77 19.11 -17.77
CA ARG A 423 -3.65 19.97 -16.57
C ARG A 423 -2.27 19.84 -15.94
N ILE A 424 -1.76 18.62 -15.81
CA ILE A 424 -0.42 18.36 -15.25
C ILE A 424 0.65 18.99 -16.15
N LYS A 425 0.57 18.77 -17.47
CA LYS A 425 1.53 19.29 -18.46
C LYS A 425 1.55 20.82 -18.53
N LYS A 426 0.46 21.52 -18.19
CA LYS A 426 0.49 22.99 -18.05
C LYS A 426 1.43 23.48 -16.94
N CYS A 427 1.65 22.67 -15.91
CA CYS A 427 2.51 23.01 -14.76
C CYS A 427 3.89 22.33 -14.82
N PHE A 428 3.97 21.18 -15.49
CA PHE A 428 5.15 20.34 -15.67
C PHE A 428 5.20 19.81 -17.12
N PRO A 429 5.64 20.63 -18.09
CA PRO A 429 5.49 20.35 -19.53
C PRO A 429 6.13 19.06 -20.02
N ASP A 430 7.26 18.68 -19.43
CA ASP A 430 8.07 17.55 -19.89
C ASP A 430 7.63 16.21 -19.26
N THR A 431 6.57 16.22 -18.43
CA THR A 431 6.15 15.01 -17.71
C THR A 431 5.66 13.91 -18.63
N CYS A 432 6.01 12.69 -18.27
CA CYS A 432 5.57 11.47 -18.95
C CYS A 432 5.23 10.36 -17.94
N LEU A 433 4.36 9.43 -18.34
CA LEU A 433 4.08 8.25 -17.53
C LEU A 433 5.36 7.43 -17.32
N TYR A 434 5.54 6.87 -16.12
CA TYR A 434 6.59 5.88 -15.91
C TYR A 434 6.19 4.57 -16.58
N GLU A 435 6.89 4.21 -17.65
CA GLU A 435 6.54 3.02 -18.44
C GLU A 435 6.73 1.72 -17.64
N PRO A 436 5.82 0.75 -17.78
CA PRO A 436 6.03 -0.59 -17.26
C PRO A 436 7.29 -1.21 -17.86
N LYS A 437 8.08 -1.92 -17.04
CA LYS A 437 9.15 -2.77 -17.58
C LYS A 437 8.54 -4.05 -18.14
N ALA A 438 8.94 -4.40 -19.36
CA ALA A 438 8.52 -5.63 -20.05
C ALA A 438 9.02 -6.89 -19.33
#